data_AF-A0A7X8JY17-F1
#
_entry.id   AF-A0A7X8JY17-F1
#
_cell.length_a   1.000
_cell.length_b   1.000
_cell.length_c   1.000
_cell.angle_alpha   90.00
_cell.angle_beta   90.00
_cell.angle_gamma   90.00
#
_symmetry.space_group_name_H-M   'P 1'
#
loop_
_entity.id
_entity.type
_entity.pdbx_description
1 polymer ?
#
loop_
_entity_poly.entity_id
_entity_poly.type
_entity_poly.pdbx_seq_one_letter_code
_entity_poly.pdbx_strand_id
1 'polypeptide(L)'
;MSNIIFYFSGTGNSYSIAKGIQKEIGDTILAPLLKAKDYKVAEYNIVGFVFPVYYIHVPEIALRAIKGISLRKGQQVFAIANYGGTLGYALQDIREALSDKDVILQEYKIRMPGNYILEYGAFPRVYQEYILKKTEIQIKKIAGFILKNKKTGYIEPNLIAKIYHSRSNKQRSLFGEVGSNFYAKEQCVHCYQCVKLCPTKNITISEGNLIWGSKCVQCMACIQWCPQNAVSHPLMKKNRGYYTNPNVVVNQSGELELKENKS
;
A
#
# COMPACT_ATOMS: atom_id res chain seq x y z
N MET A 1 -0.97 -16.13 18.45
CA MET A 1 -1.15 -15.99 16.99
C MET A 1 0.10 -16.46 16.29
N SER A 2 -0.02 -17.45 15.43
CA SER A 2 1.12 -18.13 14.79
C SER A 2 1.63 -17.43 13.53
N ASN A 3 0.83 -16.56 12.92
CA ASN A 3 1.16 -15.91 11.66
C ASN A 3 1.13 -14.39 11.82
N ILE A 4 1.81 -13.67 10.91
CA ILE A 4 1.75 -12.21 10.84
C ILE A 4 1.70 -11.73 9.39
N ILE A 5 0.84 -10.76 9.12
CA ILE A 5 0.73 -10.09 7.83
C ILE A 5 0.98 -8.61 8.05
N PHE A 6 1.98 -8.09 7.38
CA PHE A 6 2.28 -6.67 7.30
C PHE A 6 1.63 -6.04 6.08
N TYR A 7 1.05 -4.85 6.26
CA TYR A 7 0.51 -4.06 5.16
C TYR A 7 1.11 -2.64 5.12
N PHE A 8 1.30 -2.12 3.90
CA PHE A 8 1.50 -0.69 3.66
C PHE A 8 0.37 -0.22 2.73
N SER A 9 -0.38 0.81 3.13
CA SER A 9 -1.61 1.18 2.44
C SER A 9 -1.84 2.69 2.46
N GLY A 10 -2.00 3.30 1.29
CA GLY A 10 -2.41 4.69 1.17
C GLY A 10 -3.93 4.84 1.18
N THR A 11 -4.61 4.19 0.22
CA THR A 11 -6.07 4.33 0.01
C THR A 11 -6.89 3.12 0.43
N GLY A 12 -6.35 2.25 1.30
CA GLY A 12 -7.09 1.10 1.85
C GLY A 12 -6.99 -0.20 1.06
N ASN A 13 -6.47 -0.21 -0.18
CA ASN A 13 -6.41 -1.42 -1.01
C ASN A 13 -5.56 -2.54 -0.39
N SER A 14 -4.30 -2.26 -0.04
CA SER A 14 -3.43 -3.26 0.58
C SER A 14 -3.98 -3.73 1.92
N TYR A 15 -4.58 -2.82 2.70
CA TYR A 15 -5.20 -3.16 3.97
C TYR A 15 -6.37 -4.14 3.77
N SER A 16 -7.28 -3.84 2.84
CA SER A 16 -8.42 -4.71 2.51
C SER A 16 -7.97 -6.10 2.05
N ILE A 17 -6.94 -6.19 1.20
CA ILE A 17 -6.35 -7.46 0.78
C ILE A 17 -5.77 -8.22 1.98
N ALA A 18 -4.93 -7.56 2.76
CA ALA A 18 -4.27 -8.18 3.92
C ALA A 18 -5.29 -8.68 4.95
N LYS A 19 -6.37 -7.93 5.18
CA LYS A 19 -7.48 -8.29 6.05
C LYS A 19 -8.27 -9.48 5.51
N GLY A 20 -8.51 -9.53 4.20
CA GLY A 20 -9.13 -10.69 3.55
C GLY A 20 -8.29 -11.96 3.70
N ILE A 21 -6.98 -11.87 3.46
CA ILE A 21 -6.06 -12.99 3.65
C ILE A 21 -6.00 -13.42 5.13
N GLN A 22 -5.95 -12.46 6.06
CA GLN A 22 -6.00 -12.73 7.51
C GLN A 22 -7.23 -13.58 7.87
N LYS A 23 -8.41 -13.23 7.33
CA LYS A 23 -9.66 -13.95 7.60
C LYS A 23 -9.62 -15.39 7.08
N GLU A 24 -9.08 -15.61 5.89
CA GLU A 24 -9.02 -16.93 5.25
C GLU A 24 -7.93 -17.83 5.86
N ILE A 25 -6.82 -17.27 6.31
CA ILE A 25 -5.73 -18.03 6.95
C ILE A 25 -6.02 -18.34 8.43
N GLY A 26 -6.70 -17.44 9.15
CA GLY A 26 -6.92 -17.56 10.59
C GLY A 26 -5.63 -17.39 11.41
N ASP A 27 -5.74 -17.32 12.73
CA ASP A 27 -4.62 -17.23 13.69
C ASP A 27 -3.46 -16.27 13.28
N THR A 28 -3.81 -15.11 12.73
CA THR A 28 -2.87 -14.21 12.05
C THR A 28 -2.94 -12.79 12.60
N ILE A 29 -1.82 -12.24 13.07
CA ILE A 29 -1.71 -10.80 13.39
C ILE A 29 -1.73 -10.01 12.09
N LEU A 30 -2.47 -8.91 12.06
CA LEU A 30 -2.40 -7.93 10.98
C LEU A 30 -1.80 -6.64 11.53
N ALA A 31 -0.68 -6.17 10.95
CA ALA A 31 0.06 -5.02 11.46
C ALA A 31 0.49 -4.06 10.34
N PRO A 32 0.59 -2.74 10.61
CA PRO A 32 1.24 -1.82 9.68
C PRO A 32 2.71 -2.20 9.49
N LEU A 33 3.18 -2.29 8.25
CA LEU A 33 4.55 -2.68 7.92
C LEU A 33 5.60 -1.75 8.56
N LEU A 34 5.29 -0.47 8.72
CA LEU A 34 6.21 0.48 9.34
C LEU A 34 6.38 0.29 10.86
N LYS A 35 5.53 -0.54 11.47
CA LYS A 35 5.63 -1.00 12.87
C LYS A 35 6.28 -2.39 12.97
N ALA A 36 6.84 -2.94 11.89
CA ALA A 36 7.38 -4.31 11.88
C ALA A 36 8.51 -4.54 12.91
N LYS A 37 9.27 -3.50 13.25
CA LYS A 37 10.32 -3.56 14.29
C LYS A 37 9.78 -3.84 15.70
N ASP A 38 8.48 -3.64 15.93
CA ASP A 38 7.83 -3.88 17.22
C ASP A 38 7.53 -5.38 17.42
N TYR A 39 7.84 -6.23 16.43
CA TYR A 39 7.55 -7.66 16.42
C TYR A 39 8.83 -8.48 16.26
N LYS A 40 8.91 -9.61 16.98
CA LYS A 40 9.92 -10.64 16.75
C LYS A 40 9.50 -11.52 15.56
N VAL A 41 9.68 -11.00 14.35
CA VAL A 41 9.10 -11.61 13.13
C VAL A 41 9.58 -13.05 12.88
N ALA A 42 10.80 -13.38 13.30
CA ALA A 42 11.36 -14.74 13.19
C ALA A 42 10.59 -15.80 13.99
N GLU A 43 9.74 -15.42 14.96
CA GLU A 43 8.94 -16.33 15.78
C GLU A 43 7.64 -16.79 15.09
N TYR A 44 7.19 -16.11 14.02
CA TYR A 44 5.94 -16.43 13.31
C TYR A 44 6.14 -17.48 12.21
N ASN A 45 5.17 -18.36 11.97
CA ASN A 45 5.26 -19.40 10.95
C ASN A 45 5.13 -18.86 9.53
N ILE A 46 4.10 -18.05 9.29
CA ILE A 46 3.84 -17.41 8.00
C ILE A 46 4.00 -15.90 8.16
N VAL A 47 4.82 -15.29 7.29
CA VAL A 47 5.04 -13.84 7.23
C VAL A 47 4.53 -13.31 5.89
N GLY A 48 3.55 -12.42 5.92
CA GLY A 48 2.98 -11.78 4.74
C GLY A 48 3.41 -10.34 4.55
N PHE A 49 3.67 -9.92 3.33
CA PHE A 49 3.87 -8.52 2.93
C PHE A 49 2.85 -8.11 1.88
N VAL A 50 1.99 -7.14 2.18
CA VAL A 50 0.97 -6.64 1.26
C VAL A 50 1.17 -5.15 1.02
N PHE A 51 1.44 -4.77 -0.23
CA PHE A 51 1.87 -3.41 -0.56
C PHE A 51 1.38 -2.98 -1.96
N PRO A 52 1.20 -1.67 -2.21
CA PRO A 52 0.85 -1.15 -3.51
C PRO A 52 2.09 -1.06 -4.39
N VAL A 53 1.89 -0.95 -5.70
CA VAL A 53 2.95 -0.61 -6.66
C VAL A 53 2.93 0.88 -6.94
N TYR A 54 4.02 1.59 -6.62
CA TYR A 54 4.21 3.01 -6.93
C TYR A 54 5.26 3.16 -8.01
N TYR A 55 4.86 3.70 -9.16
CA TYR A 55 5.74 3.84 -10.34
C TYR A 55 6.53 2.56 -10.58
N ILE A 56 5.82 1.44 -10.78
CA ILE A 56 6.35 0.12 -11.11
C ILE A 56 7.25 -0.55 -10.04
N HIS A 57 7.37 0.00 -8.83
CA HIS A 57 8.19 -0.52 -7.74
C HIS A 57 7.45 -0.58 -6.39
N VAL A 58 8.07 -1.23 -5.42
CA VAL A 58 7.66 -1.16 -4.00
C VAL A 58 7.91 0.26 -3.47
N PRO A 59 7.01 0.86 -2.67
CA PRO A 59 7.28 2.12 -2.00
C PRO A 59 8.56 2.01 -1.16
N GLU A 60 9.51 2.91 -1.34
CA GLU A 60 10.86 2.77 -0.76
C GLU A 60 10.84 2.64 0.78
N ILE A 61 9.92 3.35 1.47
CA ILE A 61 9.76 3.21 2.92
C ILE A 61 9.31 1.80 3.33
N ALA A 62 8.44 1.16 2.53
CA ALA A 62 8.01 -0.22 2.76
C ALA A 62 9.17 -1.19 2.48
N LEU A 63 9.91 -0.99 1.39
CA LEU A 63 11.05 -1.82 1.03
C LEU A 63 12.15 -1.78 2.12
N ARG A 64 12.47 -0.59 2.63
CA ARG A 64 13.41 -0.42 3.76
C ARG A 64 12.95 -1.15 5.02
N ALA A 65 11.65 -1.07 5.35
CA ALA A 65 11.09 -1.80 6.47
C ALA A 65 11.25 -3.33 6.29
N ILE A 66 10.93 -3.87 5.10
CA ILE A 66 11.07 -5.30 4.79
C ILE A 66 12.53 -5.76 4.90
N LYS A 67 13.48 -4.96 4.38
CA LYS A 67 14.91 -5.28 4.46
C LYS A 67 15.39 -5.40 5.91
N GLY A 68 14.91 -4.54 6.80
CA GLY A 68 15.28 -4.53 8.22
C GLY A 68 14.68 -5.64 9.09
N ILE A 69 13.79 -6.48 8.54
CA ILE A 69 13.16 -7.58 9.29
C ILE A 69 14.09 -8.79 9.35
N SER A 70 14.31 -9.32 10.55
CA SER A 70 14.96 -10.61 10.78
C SER A 70 13.99 -11.76 10.52
N LEU A 71 14.39 -12.68 9.65
CA LEU A 71 13.65 -13.89 9.30
C LEU A 71 14.52 -15.12 9.59
N ARG A 72 13.89 -16.26 9.90
CA ARG A 72 14.61 -17.52 10.12
C ARG A 72 14.79 -18.30 8.81
N LYS A 73 15.79 -19.17 8.78
CA LYS A 73 16.03 -20.08 7.65
C LYS A 73 14.79 -20.93 7.36
N GLY A 74 14.41 -21.03 6.09
CA GLY A 74 13.24 -21.78 5.63
C GLY A 74 11.88 -21.20 6.02
N GLN A 75 11.83 -19.99 6.60
CA GLN A 75 10.57 -19.36 6.99
C GLN A 75 9.69 -19.13 5.75
N GLN A 76 8.38 -19.40 5.87
CA GLN A 76 7.45 -19.15 4.80
C GLN A 76 7.10 -17.67 4.73
N VAL A 77 7.37 -17.07 3.57
CA VAL A 77 7.10 -15.67 3.29
C VAL A 77 6.19 -15.57 2.07
N PHE A 78 5.18 -14.72 2.11
CA PHE A 78 4.44 -14.36 0.91
C PHE A 78 4.44 -12.84 0.68
N ALA A 79 4.49 -12.43 -0.58
CA ALA A 79 4.39 -11.05 -1.01
C ALA A 79 3.20 -10.88 -1.96
N ILE A 80 2.33 -9.91 -1.67
CA ILE A 80 1.20 -9.54 -2.52
C ILE A 80 1.35 -8.08 -2.96
N ALA A 81 1.69 -7.91 -4.23
CA ALA A 81 1.73 -6.60 -4.87
C ALA A 81 0.36 -6.25 -5.46
N ASN A 82 -0.23 -5.13 -5.05
CA ASN A 82 -1.46 -4.63 -5.66
C ASN A 82 -1.23 -3.43 -6.57
N TYR A 83 -1.89 -3.43 -7.74
CA TYR A 83 -1.57 -2.51 -8.82
C TYR A 83 -2.80 -2.13 -9.65
N GLY A 84 -2.86 -0.87 -10.10
CA GLY A 84 -3.88 -0.39 -11.04
C GLY A 84 -3.42 -0.36 -12.50
N GLY A 85 -2.13 -0.13 -12.74
CA GLY A 85 -1.52 -0.10 -14.06
C GLY A 85 -0.78 -1.40 -14.37
N THR A 86 0.55 -1.31 -14.46
CA THR A 86 1.47 -2.46 -14.55
C THR A 86 2.00 -2.83 -13.17
N LEU A 87 2.32 -4.11 -12.98
CA LEU A 87 2.99 -4.63 -11.78
C LEU A 87 4.43 -4.16 -11.67
N GLY A 88 5.13 -4.06 -12.81
CA GLY A 88 6.51 -3.60 -12.82
C GLY A 88 7.52 -4.58 -12.24
N TYR A 89 8.48 -4.01 -11.51
CA TYR A 89 9.57 -4.66 -10.80
C TYR A 89 9.23 -4.92 -9.33
N ALA A 90 8.04 -4.57 -8.85
CA ALA A 90 7.73 -4.60 -7.43
C ALA A 90 7.97 -5.97 -6.74
N LEU A 91 7.74 -7.10 -7.41
CA LEU A 91 8.06 -8.42 -6.83
C LEU A 91 9.54 -8.77 -6.96
N GLN A 92 10.23 -8.26 -7.99
CA GLN A 92 11.69 -8.33 -8.06
C GLN A 92 12.35 -7.54 -6.93
N ASP A 93 11.86 -6.33 -6.62
CA ASP A 93 12.34 -5.54 -5.48
C ASP A 93 12.27 -6.35 -4.17
N ILE A 94 11.21 -7.15 -3.98
CA ILE A 94 11.08 -8.04 -2.82
C ILE A 94 12.12 -9.15 -2.83
N ARG A 95 12.33 -9.82 -3.98
CA ARG A 95 13.39 -10.84 -4.12
C ARG A 95 14.75 -10.26 -3.74
N GLU A 96 15.07 -9.07 -4.22
CA GLU A 96 16.33 -8.38 -3.92
C GLU A 96 16.43 -8.00 -2.43
N ALA A 97 15.36 -7.50 -1.82
CA ALA A 97 15.32 -7.13 -0.40
C ALA A 97 15.37 -8.31 0.57
N LEU A 98 15.11 -9.53 0.08
CA LEU A 98 15.18 -10.78 0.84
C LEU A 98 16.33 -11.69 0.34
N SER A 99 17.19 -11.22 -0.56
CA SER A 99 18.21 -12.05 -1.22
C SER A 99 19.26 -12.62 -0.25
N ASP A 100 19.48 -11.95 0.87
CA ASP A 100 20.36 -12.37 1.97
C ASP A 100 19.65 -13.31 2.97
N LYS A 101 18.36 -13.61 2.76
CA LYS A 101 17.53 -14.41 3.66
C LYS A 101 17.11 -15.70 2.97
N ASP A 102 17.48 -16.84 3.54
CA ASP A 102 17.06 -18.16 3.04
C ASP A 102 15.60 -18.43 3.46
N VAL A 103 14.64 -17.95 2.67
CA VAL A 103 13.20 -18.06 2.93
C VAL A 103 12.47 -18.76 1.78
N ILE A 104 11.31 -19.34 2.08
CA ILE A 104 10.41 -19.86 1.06
C ILE A 104 9.49 -18.71 0.63
N LEU A 105 9.89 -17.98 -0.42
CA LEU A 105 9.13 -16.84 -0.94
C LEU A 105 8.02 -17.29 -1.91
N GLN A 106 6.80 -16.84 -1.63
CA GLN A 106 5.64 -16.94 -2.50
C GLN A 106 5.25 -15.57 -3.05
N GLU A 107 5.02 -15.49 -4.35
CA GLU A 107 4.73 -14.24 -5.05
C GLU A 107 3.31 -14.22 -5.61
N TYR A 108 2.58 -13.16 -5.29
CA TYR A 108 1.22 -12.94 -5.78
C TYR A 108 1.02 -11.51 -6.23
N LYS A 109 0.05 -11.32 -7.13
CA LYS A 109 -0.35 -10.01 -7.63
C LYS A 109 -1.87 -9.90 -7.66
N ILE A 110 -2.40 -8.74 -7.30
CA ILE A 110 -3.84 -8.46 -7.33
C ILE A 110 -4.07 -7.12 -8.03
N ARG A 111 -4.89 -7.12 -9.07
CA ARG A 111 -5.31 -5.88 -9.72
C ARG A 111 -6.34 -5.15 -8.84
N MET A 112 -6.08 -3.89 -8.52
CA MET A 112 -6.97 -3.03 -7.73
C MET A 112 -7.32 -1.76 -8.50
N PRO A 113 -8.38 -1.03 -8.13
CA PRO A 113 -8.62 0.29 -8.72
C PRO A 113 -7.43 1.23 -8.45
N GLY A 114 -7.04 1.98 -9.48
CA GLY A 114 -5.96 2.96 -9.39
C GLY A 114 -6.33 4.13 -8.48
N ASN A 115 -5.33 4.75 -7.86
CA ASN A 115 -5.52 5.73 -6.79
C ASN A 115 -4.61 6.97 -6.92
N TYR A 116 -3.90 7.13 -8.04
CA TYR A 116 -2.93 8.21 -8.22
C TYR A 116 -3.57 9.48 -8.80
N ILE A 117 -4.21 10.26 -7.93
CA ILE A 117 -5.05 11.42 -8.28
C ILE A 117 -4.29 12.57 -8.96
N LEU A 118 -2.96 12.59 -8.88
CA LEU A 118 -2.13 13.57 -9.57
C LEU A 118 -2.03 13.32 -11.09
N GLU A 119 -2.31 12.10 -11.55
CA GLU A 119 -2.23 11.74 -12.97
C GLU A 119 -3.62 11.40 -13.56
N TYR A 120 -4.46 10.70 -12.81
CA TYR A 120 -5.79 10.27 -13.27
C TYR A 120 -6.82 10.27 -12.13
N GLY A 121 -8.10 10.42 -12.49
CA GLY A 121 -9.21 10.32 -11.52
C GLY A 121 -9.64 8.88 -11.27
N ALA A 122 -10.42 8.67 -10.21
CA ALA A 122 -11.06 7.40 -9.94
C ALA A 122 -11.92 6.93 -11.14
N PHE A 123 -11.85 5.65 -11.47
CA PHE A 123 -12.72 5.04 -12.47
C PHE A 123 -14.20 5.06 -12.03
N PRO A 124 -15.17 4.86 -12.94
CA PRO A 124 -16.57 4.71 -12.56
C PRO A 124 -16.79 3.64 -11.48
N ARG A 125 -17.69 3.92 -10.52
CA ARG A 125 -17.94 3.05 -9.36
C ARG A 125 -18.25 1.60 -9.73
N VAL A 126 -19.04 1.38 -10.78
CA VAL A 126 -19.37 0.04 -11.29
C VAL A 126 -18.11 -0.75 -11.69
N TYR A 127 -17.13 -0.08 -12.30
CA TYR A 127 -15.87 -0.72 -12.66
C TYR A 127 -14.98 -1.00 -11.43
N GLN A 128 -15.00 -0.10 -10.44
CA GLN A 128 -14.32 -0.33 -9.17
C GLN A 128 -14.91 -1.58 -8.47
N GLU A 129 -16.23 -1.67 -8.35
CA GLU A 129 -16.94 -2.80 -7.73
C GLU A 129 -16.66 -4.12 -8.46
N TYR A 130 -16.60 -4.10 -9.78
CA TYR A 130 -16.21 -5.26 -10.58
C TYR A 130 -14.80 -5.76 -10.23
N ILE A 131 -13.82 -4.86 -10.12
CA ILE A 131 -12.44 -5.22 -9.73
C ILE A 131 -12.41 -5.78 -8.30
N LEU A 132 -13.18 -5.18 -7.38
CA LEU A 132 -13.22 -5.61 -5.98
C LEU A 132 -13.85 -7.00 -5.81
N LYS A 133 -14.94 -7.31 -6.51
CA LYS A 133 -15.53 -8.67 -6.53
C LYS A 133 -14.53 -9.72 -7.04
N LYS A 134 -13.79 -9.40 -8.11
CA LYS A 134 -12.71 -10.27 -8.61
C LYS A 134 -11.57 -10.44 -7.61
N THR A 135 -11.30 -9.40 -6.81
CA THR A 135 -10.28 -9.43 -5.77
C THR A 135 -10.64 -10.39 -4.66
N GLU A 136 -11.89 -10.43 -4.21
CA GLU A 136 -12.36 -11.36 -3.18
C GLU A 136 -12.15 -12.84 -3.59
N ILE A 137 -12.44 -13.17 -4.85
CA ILE A 137 -12.20 -14.52 -5.39
C ILE A 137 -10.70 -14.84 -5.39
N GLN A 138 -9.86 -13.88 -5.79
CA GLN A 138 -8.40 -14.06 -5.80
C GLN A 138 -7.83 -14.22 -4.39
N ILE A 139 -8.33 -13.47 -3.41
CA ILE A 139 -7.92 -13.58 -2.00
C ILE A 139 -8.12 -15.00 -1.50
N LYS A 140 -9.30 -15.60 -1.71
CA LYS A 140 -9.60 -16.99 -1.30
C LYS A 140 -8.64 -17.99 -1.95
N LYS A 141 -8.40 -17.83 -3.25
CA LYS A 141 -7.47 -18.70 -4.00
C LYS A 141 -6.03 -18.58 -3.49
N ILE A 142 -5.57 -17.36 -3.25
CA ILE A 142 -4.21 -17.08 -2.75
C ILE A 142 -4.05 -17.64 -1.34
N ALA A 143 -5.00 -17.39 -0.43
CA ALA A 143 -4.97 -17.94 0.93
C ALA A 143 -4.88 -19.48 0.92
N GLY A 144 -5.66 -20.15 0.07
CA GLY A 144 -5.57 -21.60 -0.10
C GLY A 144 -4.21 -22.10 -0.62
N PHE A 145 -3.48 -21.31 -1.40
CA PHE A 145 -2.11 -21.63 -1.81
C PHE A 145 -1.08 -21.38 -0.72
N ILE A 146 -1.24 -20.29 0.04
CA ILE A 146 -0.40 -19.98 1.20
C ILE A 146 -0.49 -21.10 2.23
N LEU A 147 -1.70 -21.53 2.60
CA LEU A 147 -1.91 -22.62 3.58
C LEU A 147 -1.32 -23.96 3.13
N LYS A 148 -1.26 -24.22 1.83
CA LYS A 148 -0.63 -25.43 1.27
C LYS A 148 0.89 -25.33 1.15
N ASN A 149 1.49 -24.22 1.59
CA ASN A 149 2.91 -23.88 1.41
C ASN A 149 3.41 -24.15 -0.03
N LYS A 150 2.57 -23.85 -1.03
CA LYS A 150 2.89 -24.14 -2.43
C LYS A 150 3.97 -23.16 -2.90
N LYS A 151 5.14 -23.67 -3.29
CA LYS A 151 6.16 -22.83 -3.98
C LYS A 151 5.54 -22.20 -5.22
N THR A 152 5.72 -20.90 -5.39
CA THR A 152 5.36 -20.20 -6.62
C THR A 152 6.60 -20.06 -7.50
N GLY A 153 6.40 -19.91 -8.82
CA GLY A 153 7.45 -19.34 -9.67
C GLY A 153 7.60 -17.84 -9.42
N TYR A 154 8.64 -17.25 -9.99
CA TYR A 154 8.83 -15.80 -9.95
C TYR A 154 7.98 -15.09 -11.01
N ILE A 155 7.45 -13.94 -10.66
CA ILE A 155 6.69 -13.09 -11.56
C ILE A 155 7.63 -12.03 -12.15
N GLU A 156 8.09 -12.28 -13.38
CA GLU A 156 9.04 -11.38 -14.05
C GLU A 156 8.38 -10.09 -14.61
N PRO A 157 9.12 -8.97 -14.66
CA PRO A 157 8.67 -7.74 -15.30
C PRO A 157 8.38 -7.95 -16.80
N ASN A 158 7.26 -7.43 -17.27
CA ASN A 158 6.89 -7.46 -18.68
C ASN A 158 7.67 -6.43 -19.52
N LEU A 159 7.57 -6.52 -20.86
CA LEU A 159 8.28 -5.62 -21.78
C LEU A 159 7.94 -4.13 -21.54
N ILE A 160 6.68 -3.84 -21.21
CA ILE A 160 6.23 -2.49 -20.87
C ILE A 160 7.02 -1.96 -19.67
N ALA A 161 7.15 -2.74 -18.59
CA ALA A 161 7.93 -2.34 -17.42
C ALA A 161 9.39 -2.02 -17.77
N LYS A 162 10.02 -2.83 -18.65
CA LYS A 162 11.40 -2.60 -19.09
C LYS A 162 11.58 -1.26 -19.79
N ILE A 163 10.63 -0.88 -20.66
CA ILE A 163 10.64 0.41 -21.37
C ILE A 163 10.51 1.58 -20.39
N TYR A 164 9.66 1.45 -19.36
CA TYR A 164 9.39 2.53 -18.41
C TYR A 164 10.36 2.58 -17.21
N HIS A 165 11.34 1.66 -17.12
CA HIS A 165 12.18 1.50 -15.93
C HIS A 165 12.99 2.76 -15.58
N SER A 166 13.77 3.31 -16.52
CA SER A 166 14.58 4.52 -16.27
C SER A 166 13.73 5.73 -15.89
N ARG A 167 12.59 5.92 -16.56
CA ARG A 167 11.62 6.97 -16.26
C ARG A 167 11.03 6.81 -14.86
N SER A 168 10.75 5.58 -14.43
CA SER A 168 10.17 5.32 -13.11
C SER A 168 11.12 5.68 -11.96
N ASN A 169 12.42 5.39 -12.09
CA ASN A 169 13.43 5.76 -11.10
C ASN A 169 13.56 7.29 -10.96
N LYS A 170 13.59 8.00 -12.09
CA LYS A 170 13.57 9.48 -12.09
C LYS A 170 12.31 10.03 -11.42
N GLN A 171 11.14 9.43 -11.66
CA GLN A 171 9.92 9.91 -11.00
C GLN A 171 9.94 9.68 -9.50
N ARG A 172 10.43 8.52 -9.05
CA ARG A 172 10.56 8.20 -7.63
C ARG A 172 11.49 9.16 -6.89
N SER A 173 12.61 9.56 -7.51
CA SER A 173 13.53 10.53 -6.89
C SER A 173 12.92 11.91 -6.70
N LEU A 174 11.87 12.25 -7.47
CA LEU A 174 11.16 13.53 -7.39
C LEU A 174 9.96 13.50 -6.42
N PHE A 175 9.67 12.37 -5.76
CA PHE A 175 8.51 12.26 -4.88
C PHE A 175 8.49 13.29 -3.75
N GLY A 176 9.67 13.59 -3.19
CA GLY A 176 9.83 14.59 -2.16
C GLY A 176 9.45 15.99 -2.63
N GLU A 177 10.02 16.42 -3.76
CA GLU A 177 9.78 17.73 -4.39
C GLU A 177 8.32 17.90 -4.84
N VAL A 178 7.74 16.90 -5.50
CA VAL A 178 6.30 16.93 -5.83
C VAL A 178 5.49 16.94 -4.54
N GLY A 179 5.92 16.20 -3.54
CA GLY A 179 5.29 16.13 -2.22
C GLY A 179 5.24 17.44 -1.44
N SER A 180 6.21 18.33 -1.60
CA SER A 180 6.24 19.62 -0.91
C SER A 180 5.28 20.65 -1.51
N ASN A 181 4.73 20.38 -2.70
CA ASN A 181 3.78 21.28 -3.38
C ASN A 181 2.31 20.98 -3.04
N PHE A 182 2.03 20.03 -2.14
CA PHE A 182 0.68 19.87 -1.61
C PHE A 182 0.32 21.06 -0.72
N TYR A 183 -0.96 21.44 -0.74
CA TYR A 183 -1.47 22.56 0.04
C TYR A 183 -2.89 22.29 0.54
N ALA A 184 -3.31 23.03 1.56
CA ALA A 184 -4.69 23.04 2.04
C ALA A 184 -5.47 24.21 1.40
N LYS A 185 -6.67 23.94 0.92
CA LYS A 185 -7.64 24.95 0.46
C LYS A 185 -8.43 25.52 1.64
N GLU A 186 -9.18 26.58 1.37
CA GLU A 186 -10.05 27.29 2.34
C GLU A 186 -11.07 26.39 3.06
N GLN A 187 -11.49 25.27 2.45
CA GLN A 187 -12.42 24.32 3.08
C GLN A 187 -11.77 23.49 4.21
N CYS A 188 -10.49 23.72 4.52
CA CYS A 188 -9.79 22.98 5.56
C CYS A 188 -10.30 23.37 6.96
N VAL A 189 -10.90 22.41 7.66
CA VAL A 189 -11.38 22.57 9.04
C VAL A 189 -10.33 22.19 10.09
N HIS A 190 -9.05 22.10 9.70
CA HIS A 190 -7.94 21.77 10.62
C HIS A 190 -8.14 20.50 11.46
N CYS A 191 -8.80 19.46 10.92
CA CYS A 191 -8.99 18.18 11.61
C CYS A 191 -7.70 17.34 11.76
N TYR A 192 -6.62 17.74 11.07
CA TYR A 192 -5.30 17.10 11.08
C TYR A 192 -5.29 15.61 10.69
N GLN A 193 -6.34 15.10 10.04
CA GLN A 193 -6.41 13.73 9.55
C GLN A 193 -5.27 13.39 8.58
N CYS A 194 -4.91 14.34 7.71
CA CYS A 194 -3.79 14.21 6.78
C CYS A 194 -2.45 13.99 7.50
N VAL A 195 -2.23 14.67 8.63
CA VAL A 195 -1.02 14.55 9.47
C VAL A 195 -0.95 13.14 10.05
N LYS A 196 -2.05 12.66 10.66
CA LYS A 196 -2.16 11.32 11.25
C LYS A 196 -1.91 10.20 10.23
N LEU A 197 -2.44 10.36 9.01
CA LEU A 197 -2.30 9.39 7.93
C LEU A 197 -0.94 9.38 7.25
N CYS A 198 -0.09 10.39 7.47
CA CYS A 198 1.15 10.52 6.71
C CYS A 198 2.21 9.51 7.20
N PRO A 199 2.56 8.47 6.41
CA PRO A 199 3.45 7.41 6.87
C PRO A 199 4.88 7.89 7.11
N THR A 200 5.27 9.01 6.49
CA THR A 200 6.62 9.59 6.58
C THR A 200 6.68 10.81 7.50
N LYS A 201 5.57 11.16 8.17
CA LYS A 201 5.45 12.40 8.96
C LYS A 201 5.88 13.64 8.16
N ASN A 202 5.50 13.69 6.88
CA ASN A 202 5.85 14.76 5.97
C ASN A 202 5.09 16.07 6.21
N ILE A 203 3.98 16.00 6.94
CA ILE A 203 3.08 17.15 7.14
C ILE A 203 3.26 17.63 8.58
N THR A 204 3.66 18.87 8.76
CA THR A 204 3.83 19.54 10.06
C THR A 204 2.82 20.67 10.21
N ILE A 205 2.60 21.11 11.45
CA ILE A 205 1.73 22.23 11.77
C ILE A 205 2.62 23.38 12.23
N SER A 206 2.48 24.55 11.60
CA SER A 206 3.20 25.77 11.95
C SER A 206 2.23 26.94 11.93
N GLU A 207 2.10 27.66 13.05
CA GLU A 207 1.17 28.80 13.19
C GLU A 207 -0.27 28.46 12.76
N GLY A 208 -0.72 27.25 13.10
CA GLY A 208 -2.04 26.73 12.71
C GLY A 208 -2.13 26.17 11.28
N ASN A 209 -1.17 26.50 10.40
CA ASN A 209 -1.15 26.08 9.01
C ASN A 209 -0.49 24.72 8.80
N LEU A 210 -0.98 23.97 7.80
CA LEU A 210 -0.39 22.70 7.35
C LEU A 210 0.78 22.97 6.38
N ILE A 211 1.95 22.41 6.68
CA ILE A 211 3.16 22.53 5.85
C ILE A 211 3.60 21.15 5.37
N TRP A 212 3.78 20.99 4.06
CA TRP A 212 4.27 19.75 3.45
C TRP A 212 5.78 19.84 3.18
N GLY A 213 6.54 18.92 3.75
CA GLY A 213 7.98 18.78 3.52
C GLY A 213 8.33 17.94 2.28
N SER A 214 9.60 17.52 2.21
CA SER A 214 10.19 16.78 1.09
C SER A 214 10.37 15.27 1.34
N LYS A 215 9.75 14.71 2.39
CA LYS A 215 9.76 13.27 2.73
C LYS A 215 8.54 12.52 2.18
N CYS A 216 7.80 13.09 1.23
CA CYS A 216 6.61 12.44 0.69
C CYS A 216 6.97 11.19 -0.11
N VAL A 217 6.17 10.13 0.04
CA VAL A 217 6.27 8.87 -0.73
C VAL A 217 5.13 8.71 -1.73
N GLN A 218 4.39 9.78 -1.98
CA GLN A 218 3.26 9.83 -2.92
C GLN A 218 2.20 8.73 -2.70
N CYS A 219 1.92 8.36 -1.45
CA CYS A 219 0.88 7.36 -1.16
C CYS A 219 -0.56 7.84 -1.39
N MET A 220 -0.72 9.15 -1.62
CA MET A 220 -1.98 9.86 -1.82
C MET A 220 -2.97 9.80 -0.64
N ALA A 221 -2.58 9.26 0.52
CA ALA A 221 -3.49 9.11 1.65
C ALA A 221 -4.09 10.45 2.11
N CYS A 222 -3.28 11.49 2.27
CA CYS A 222 -3.72 12.80 2.76
C CYS A 222 -4.76 13.47 1.85
N ILE A 223 -4.60 13.36 0.53
CA ILE A 223 -5.53 13.95 -0.45
C ILE A 223 -6.78 13.08 -0.65
N GLN A 224 -6.64 11.75 -0.61
CA GLN A 224 -7.75 10.84 -0.84
C GLN A 224 -8.70 10.71 0.36
N TRP A 225 -8.17 10.80 1.58
CA TRP A 225 -8.95 10.66 2.82
C TRP A 225 -9.32 11.98 3.48
N CYS A 226 -9.07 13.13 2.83
CA CYS A 226 -9.46 14.41 3.42
C CYS A 226 -11.00 14.51 3.45
N PRO A 227 -11.65 14.58 4.63
CA PRO A 227 -13.11 14.57 4.70
C PRO A 227 -13.75 15.81 4.05
N GLN A 228 -12.99 16.91 3.94
CA GLN A 228 -13.42 18.15 3.32
C GLN A 228 -12.92 18.31 1.87
N ASN A 229 -12.21 17.31 1.33
CA ASN A 229 -11.50 17.42 0.06
C ASN A 229 -10.63 18.70 -0.03
N ALA A 230 -10.06 19.12 1.11
CA ALA A 230 -9.34 20.37 1.26
C ALA A 230 -7.86 20.25 0.90
N VAL A 231 -7.26 19.07 1.02
CA VAL A 231 -5.88 18.84 0.54
C VAL A 231 -5.89 18.81 -0.98
N SER A 232 -5.00 19.57 -1.62
CA SER A 232 -4.89 19.72 -3.07
C SER A 232 -3.43 19.78 -3.51
N HIS A 233 -3.21 19.74 -4.82
CA HIS A 233 -1.89 19.83 -5.44
C HIS A 233 -2.01 20.51 -6.83
N PRO A 234 -1.05 21.33 -7.28
CA PRO A 234 -1.12 22.01 -8.59
C PRO A 234 -1.32 21.08 -9.80
N LEU A 235 -0.77 19.85 -9.74
CA LEU A 235 -0.95 18.83 -10.77
C LEU A 235 -2.35 18.16 -10.77
N MET A 236 -3.19 18.40 -9.76
CA MET A 236 -4.52 17.82 -9.69
C MET A 236 -5.52 18.63 -10.53
N LYS A 237 -6.09 18.01 -11.57
CA LYS A 237 -7.17 18.61 -12.37
C LYS A 237 -8.50 18.62 -11.60
N LYS A 238 -9.31 19.68 -11.76
CA LYS A 238 -10.57 19.92 -11.01
C LYS A 238 -11.59 18.77 -11.08
N ASN A 239 -11.68 18.05 -12.21
CA ASN A 239 -12.74 17.05 -12.44
C ASN A 239 -12.34 15.62 -12.07
N ARG A 240 -11.23 15.42 -11.35
CA ARG A 240 -10.79 14.08 -10.95
C ARG A 240 -11.57 13.59 -9.73
N GLY A 241 -12.20 12.43 -9.86
CA GLY A 241 -12.81 11.73 -8.74
C GLY A 241 -11.77 11.20 -7.76
N TYR A 242 -12.07 11.27 -6.47
CA TYR A 242 -11.29 10.67 -5.40
C TYR A 242 -11.54 9.16 -5.31
N TYR A 243 -10.55 8.42 -4.83
CA TYR A 243 -10.64 6.99 -4.60
C TYR A 243 -10.09 6.61 -3.23
N THR A 244 -10.95 5.97 -2.46
CA THR A 244 -10.60 5.16 -1.30
C THR A 244 -11.28 3.81 -1.46
N ASN A 245 -10.66 2.75 -0.95
CA ASN A 245 -11.29 1.44 -0.96
C ASN A 245 -12.65 1.53 -0.23
N PRO A 246 -13.78 1.17 -0.87
CA PRO A 246 -15.10 1.43 -0.31
C PRO A 246 -15.40 0.61 0.94
N ASN A 247 -14.65 -0.46 1.20
CA ASN A 247 -14.81 -1.33 2.36
C ASN A 247 -13.93 -0.89 3.55
N VAL A 248 -13.19 0.21 3.40
CA VAL A 248 -12.24 0.70 4.39
C VAL A 248 -12.65 2.10 4.85
N VAL A 249 -12.46 2.39 6.13
CA VAL A 249 -12.57 3.72 6.74
C VAL A 249 -11.30 4.06 7.48
N VAL A 250 -11.16 5.34 7.80
CA VAL A 250 -10.11 5.84 8.68
C VAL A 250 -10.78 6.24 9.99
N ASN A 251 -10.32 5.69 11.11
CA ASN A 251 -10.86 6.01 12.43
C ASN A 251 -10.28 7.34 12.95
N GLN A 252 -10.69 7.74 14.16
CA GLN A 252 -10.26 9.00 14.77
C GLN A 252 -8.75 9.07 15.08
N SER A 253 -8.08 7.92 15.30
CA SER A 253 -6.62 7.85 15.48
C SER A 253 -5.84 7.90 14.17
N GLY A 254 -6.51 7.83 13.01
CA GLY A 254 -5.88 7.80 11.69
C GLY A 254 -5.45 6.41 11.24
N GLU A 255 -5.99 5.37 11.85
CA GLU A 255 -5.76 3.98 11.47
C GLU A 255 -6.86 3.50 10.51
N LEU A 256 -6.51 2.52 9.67
CA LEU A 256 -7.43 1.93 8.69
C LEU A 256 -8.23 0.79 9.32
N GLU A 257 -9.55 0.81 9.12
CA GLU A 257 -10.48 -0.19 9.63
C GLU A 257 -11.42 -0.66 8.52
N LEU A 258 -12.00 -1.86 8.67
CA LEU A 258 -13.09 -2.25 7.77
C LEU A 258 -14.34 -1.48 8.15
N LYS A 259 -15.16 -1.11 7.15
CA LYS A 259 -16.52 -0.67 7.44
C LYS A 259 -17.27 -1.81 8.10
N GLU A 260 -17.81 -1.56 9.28
CA GLU A 260 -18.83 -2.43 9.82
C GLU A 260 -20.00 -2.43 8.84
N ASN A 261 -20.36 -3.61 8.33
CA ASN A 261 -21.62 -3.75 7.62
C ASN A 261 -22.70 -3.46 8.66
N LYS A 262 -23.37 -2.30 8.56
CA LYS A 262 -24.65 -2.12 9.24
C LYS A 262 -25.52 -3.27 8.76
N SER A 263 -25.79 -4.19 9.69
CA SER A 263 -26.66 -5.35 9.49
C SER A 263 -28.06 -4.88 9.17
#